data_AF-A0A6I1JD14-F1
#
_entry.id   AF-A0A6I1JD14-F1
#
_cell.length_a   1.000
_cell.length_b   1.000
_cell.length_c   1.000
_cell.angle_alpha   90.00
_cell.angle_beta   90.00
_cell.angle_gamma   90.00
#
_symmetry.space_group_name_H-M   'P 1'
#
loop_
_entity.id
_entity.type
_entity.pdbx_description
1 polymer ?
#
loop_
_entity_poly.entity_id
_entity_poly.type
_entity_poly.pdbx_seq_one_letter_code
_entity_poly.pdbx_strand_id
1 'polypeptide(L)'
;MRRPARPILIGTRATPAPAAPPSPEARHNGGPPLDDYQGPPWGKGDPHLFLHWQRARKAAWKSVSADVMRFRMEKADRLGLTYEEYTLEILERGRYLQVEDTERIAEIKALRRRRRRRPA
;
A
#
# COMPACT_ATOMS: atom_id res chain seq x y z
N MET A 1 31.31 -77.26 -55.30
CA MET A 1 30.17 -76.35 -55.60
C MET A 1 29.78 -75.60 -54.33
N ARG A 2 29.37 -74.34 -54.49
CA ARG A 2 29.41 -73.24 -53.51
C ARG A 2 28.38 -73.38 -52.38
N ARG A 3 28.81 -73.14 -51.12
CA ARG A 3 27.92 -72.89 -49.97
C ARG A 3 27.28 -71.49 -50.12
N PRO A 4 25.96 -71.31 -49.95
CA PRO A 4 25.38 -69.97 -49.92
C PRO A 4 25.64 -69.29 -48.56
N ALA A 5 25.97 -68.00 -48.64
CA ALA A 5 26.32 -67.13 -47.52
C ALA A 5 25.09 -66.73 -46.68
N ARG A 6 25.29 -66.58 -45.36
CA ARG A 6 24.32 -66.04 -44.42
C ARG A 6 24.22 -64.51 -44.57
N PRO A 7 23.02 -63.92 -44.66
CA PRO A 7 22.90 -62.47 -44.57
C PRO A 7 22.92 -62.02 -43.10
N ILE A 8 23.74 -61.00 -42.82
CA ILE A 8 23.81 -60.27 -41.55
C ILE A 8 22.63 -59.30 -41.53
N LEU A 9 21.67 -59.49 -40.62
CA LEU A 9 20.59 -58.52 -40.40
C LEU A 9 21.14 -57.39 -39.52
N ILE A 10 21.35 -56.22 -40.13
CA ILE A 10 21.68 -54.96 -39.46
C ILE A 10 20.46 -54.55 -38.62
N GLY A 11 20.67 -54.37 -37.32
CA GLY A 11 19.63 -53.95 -36.38
C GLY A 11 19.02 -52.60 -36.77
N THR A 12 17.70 -52.54 -36.81
CA THR A 12 16.97 -51.28 -36.94
C THR A 12 17.13 -50.49 -35.64
N ARG A 13 17.76 -49.31 -35.70
CA ARG A 13 17.70 -48.34 -34.61
C ARG A 13 16.27 -47.82 -34.54
N ALA A 14 15.62 -47.94 -33.38
CA ALA A 14 14.36 -47.26 -33.10
C ALA A 14 14.58 -45.73 -33.19
N THR A 15 13.80 -45.06 -34.02
CA THR A 15 13.69 -43.59 -34.07
C THR A 15 13.02 -43.11 -32.77
N PRO A 16 13.58 -42.16 -32.00
CA PRO A 16 12.86 -41.58 -30.88
C PRO A 16 11.71 -40.70 -31.40
N ALA A 17 10.54 -40.79 -30.76
CA ALA A 17 9.38 -39.95 -31.05
C ALA A 17 9.72 -38.45 -30.87
N PRO A 18 9.10 -37.54 -31.65
CA PRO A 18 9.36 -36.11 -31.52
C PRO A 18 8.87 -35.60 -30.16
N ALA A 19 9.70 -34.81 -29.48
CA ALA A 19 9.36 -34.15 -28.24
C ALA A 19 8.13 -33.25 -28.43
N ALA A 20 7.19 -33.30 -27.48
CA ALA A 20 5.99 -32.46 -27.47
C ALA A 20 6.38 -30.97 -27.49
N PRO A 21 5.59 -30.08 -28.14
CA PRO A 21 5.90 -28.66 -28.17
C PRO A 21 5.88 -28.08 -26.75
N PRO A 22 6.77 -27.12 -26.42
CA PRO A 22 6.74 -26.46 -25.13
C PRO A 22 5.39 -25.74 -24.95
N SER A 23 4.80 -25.85 -23.76
CA SER A 23 3.58 -25.10 -23.41
C SER A 23 3.81 -23.61 -23.58
N PRO A 24 2.82 -22.82 -24.03
CA PRO A 24 2.98 -21.38 -24.12
C PRO A 24 3.13 -20.85 -22.70
N GLU A 25 4.36 -20.53 -22.30
CA GLU A 25 4.60 -19.68 -21.14
C GLU A 25 3.73 -18.44 -21.31
N ALA A 26 2.95 -18.09 -20.29
CA ALA A 26 2.06 -16.94 -20.31
C ALA A 26 2.88 -15.67 -20.60
N ARG A 27 2.98 -15.32 -21.88
CA ARG A 27 3.64 -14.11 -22.36
C ARG A 27 2.80 -12.95 -21.84
N HIS A 28 3.33 -12.27 -20.83
CA HIS A 28 2.78 -11.01 -20.35
C HIS A 28 2.71 -10.05 -21.54
N ASN A 29 1.55 -9.43 -21.77
CA ASN A 29 1.24 -8.70 -23.01
C ASN A 29 2.02 -7.38 -23.20
N GLY A 30 3.16 -7.18 -22.53
CA GLY A 30 4.00 -6.00 -22.70
C GLY A 30 3.23 -4.68 -22.67
N GLY A 31 2.14 -4.64 -21.91
CA GLY A 31 1.23 -3.50 -21.88
C GLY A 31 2.01 -2.24 -21.54
N PRO A 32 1.62 -1.08 -22.07
CA PRO A 32 2.27 0.19 -21.74
C PRO A 32 2.47 0.27 -20.23
N PRO A 33 3.66 0.68 -19.75
CA PRO A 33 3.85 0.94 -18.34
C PRO A 33 2.71 1.86 -17.88
N LEU A 34 2.03 1.48 -16.80
CA LEU A 34 1.07 2.36 -16.17
C LEU A 34 1.89 3.47 -15.50
N ASP A 35 2.26 4.49 -16.27
CA ASP A 35 3.05 5.64 -15.80
C ASP A 35 2.34 6.39 -14.64
N ASP A 36 1.04 6.12 -14.46
CA ASP A 36 0.14 6.65 -13.44
C ASP A 36 -0.18 5.66 -12.31
N TYR A 37 0.37 4.43 -12.35
CA TYR A 37 0.16 3.45 -11.29
C TYR A 37 0.94 3.87 -10.04
N GLN A 38 0.23 4.59 -9.17
CA GLN A 38 0.67 5.03 -7.85
C GLN A 38 0.74 3.86 -6.84
N GLY A 39 1.05 2.65 -7.30
CA GLY A 39 1.15 1.48 -6.45
C GLY A 39 -0.11 1.21 -5.61
N PRO A 40 -0.03 0.23 -4.70
CA PRO A 40 -0.98 0.15 -3.62
C PRO A 40 -0.76 1.28 -2.59
N PRO A 41 -1.80 1.69 -1.84
CA PRO A 41 -1.71 2.79 -0.87
C PRO A 41 -0.79 2.50 0.32
N TRP A 42 -0.43 1.23 0.56
CA TRP A 42 0.60 0.83 1.54
C TRP A 42 2.04 0.92 0.99
N GLY A 43 2.22 1.26 -0.29
CA GLY A 43 3.53 1.41 -0.93
C GLY A 43 4.40 0.16 -0.78
N LYS A 44 5.63 0.36 -0.26
CA LYS A 44 6.58 -0.72 0.07
C LYS A 44 6.34 -1.35 1.46
N GLY A 45 5.32 -0.92 2.19
CA GLY A 45 4.99 -1.41 3.53
C GLY A 45 4.11 -2.66 3.53
N ASP A 46 3.76 -3.13 4.74
CA ASP A 46 2.89 -4.29 4.95
C ASP A 46 1.40 -3.93 4.73
N PRO A 47 0.70 -4.59 3.76
CA PRO A 47 -0.72 -4.40 3.55
C PRO A 47 -1.56 -4.67 4.80
N HIS A 48 -1.19 -5.68 5.59
CA HIS A 48 -1.93 -6.07 6.79
C HIS A 48 -1.90 -4.95 7.82
N LEU A 49 -0.72 -4.40 8.09
CA LEU A 49 -0.54 -3.26 9.00
C LEU A 49 -1.32 -2.03 8.53
N PHE A 50 -1.28 -1.72 7.23
CA PHE A 50 -2.00 -0.59 6.66
C PHE A 50 -3.52 -0.70 6.87
N LEU A 51 -4.11 -1.87 6.58
CA LEU A 51 -5.54 -2.09 6.73
C LEU A 51 -5.99 -2.03 8.20
N HIS A 52 -5.20 -2.56 9.13
CA HIS A 52 -5.49 -2.46 10.56
C HIS A 52 -5.37 -1.02 11.07
N TRP A 53 -4.36 -0.28 10.63
CA TRP A 53 -4.25 1.15 10.92
C TRP A 53 -5.46 1.92 10.39
N GLN A 54 -5.89 1.66 9.15
CA GLN A 54 -7.05 2.33 8.55
C GLN A 54 -8.35 2.03 9.33
N ARG A 55 -8.52 0.79 9.79
CA ARG A 55 -9.65 0.39 10.64
C ARG A 55 -9.61 1.08 12.00
N ALA A 56 -8.46 1.08 12.66
CA ALA A 56 -8.27 1.75 13.94
C ALA A 56 -8.52 3.25 13.83
N ARG A 57 -8.00 3.89 12.77
CA ARG A 57 -8.29 5.29 12.44
C ARG A 57 -9.80 5.49 12.24
N LYS A 58 -10.48 4.68 11.44
CA LYS A 58 -11.93 4.84 11.25
C LYS A 58 -12.69 4.69 12.59
N ALA A 59 -12.31 3.72 13.41
CA ALA A 59 -12.96 3.47 14.70
C ALA A 59 -12.80 4.65 15.67
N ALA A 60 -11.59 5.20 15.80
CA ALA A 60 -11.30 6.32 16.70
C ALA A 60 -12.13 7.58 16.39
N TRP A 61 -12.53 7.77 15.13
CA TRP A 61 -13.31 8.94 14.70
C TRP A 61 -14.81 8.66 14.55
N LYS A 62 -15.24 7.38 14.55
CA LYS A 62 -16.63 7.00 14.31
C LYS A 62 -17.55 7.24 15.52
N SER A 63 -17.04 7.12 16.74
CA SER A 63 -17.86 7.09 17.97
C SER A 63 -18.09 8.46 18.62
N VAL A 64 -17.67 9.56 17.98
CA VAL A 64 -17.79 10.91 18.54
C VAL A 64 -19.21 11.43 18.28
N SER A 65 -19.94 11.81 19.34
CA SER A 65 -21.27 12.41 19.17
C SER A 65 -21.18 13.77 18.47
N ALA A 66 -22.25 14.16 17.79
CA ALA A 66 -22.30 15.44 17.08
C ALA A 66 -22.01 16.63 18.01
N ASP A 67 -22.48 16.57 19.26
CA ASP A 67 -22.28 17.62 20.25
C ASP A 67 -20.80 17.75 20.65
N VAL A 68 -20.12 16.62 20.86
CA VAL A 68 -18.67 16.61 21.14
C VAL A 68 -17.90 17.13 19.93
N MET A 69 -18.32 16.80 18.71
CA MET A 69 -17.68 17.30 17.50
C MET A 69 -17.82 18.83 17.40
N ARG A 70 -19.01 19.40 17.65
CA ARG A 70 -19.22 20.86 17.67
C ARG A 70 -18.38 21.53 18.75
N PHE A 71 -18.37 20.99 19.96
CA PHE A 71 -17.54 21.50 21.05
C PHE A 71 -16.04 21.53 20.68
N ARG A 72 -15.53 20.44 20.09
CA ARG A 72 -14.13 20.37 19.63
C ARG A 72 -13.84 21.35 18.50
N MET A 73 -14.80 21.57 17.60
CA MET A 73 -14.67 22.54 16.52
C MET A 73 -14.59 23.97 17.06
N GLU A 74 -15.49 24.37 17.96
CA GLU A 74 -15.47 25.69 18.61
C GLU A 74 -14.16 25.94 19.37
N LYS A 75 -13.63 24.90 20.05
CA LYS A 75 -12.33 24.98 20.70
C LYS A 75 -11.19 25.13 19.71
N ALA A 76 -11.17 24.35 18.63
CA ALA A 76 -10.16 24.45 17.59
C ALA A 76 -10.15 25.85 16.95
N ASP A 77 -11.33 26.39 16.63
CA ASP A 77 -11.50 27.72 16.04
C ASP A 77 -10.94 28.81 16.95
N ARG A 78 -11.25 28.75 18.26
CA ARG A 78 -10.72 29.69 19.26
C ARG A 78 -9.20 29.70 19.32
N LEU A 79 -8.56 28.55 19.12
CA LEU A 79 -7.10 28.40 19.15
C LEU A 79 -6.46 28.65 17.77
N GLY A 80 -7.25 28.81 16.70
CA GLY A 80 -6.78 28.90 15.32
C GLY A 80 -6.15 27.59 14.80
N LEU A 81 -6.63 26.46 15.31
CA LEU A 81 -6.26 25.11 14.91
C LEU A 81 -7.35 24.51 14.01
N THR A 82 -7.01 23.49 13.23
CA THR A 82 -8.05 22.69 12.57
C THR A 82 -8.69 21.72 13.59
N TYR A 83 -9.92 21.28 13.30
CA TYR A 83 -10.58 20.23 14.07
C TYR A 83 -9.69 18.98 14.22
N GLU A 84 -9.00 18.59 13.14
CA GLU A 84 -8.10 17.43 13.15
C GLU A 84 -6.89 17.66 14.06
N GLU A 85 -6.24 18.83 13.97
CA GLU A 85 -5.10 19.18 14.83
C GLU A 85 -5.47 19.17 16.31
N TYR A 86 -6.60 19.78 16.68
CA TYR A 86 -7.08 19.77 18.06
C TYR A 86 -7.47 18.36 18.52
N THR A 87 -8.16 17.59 17.68
CA THR A 87 -8.62 16.24 18.03
C THR A 87 -7.46 15.27 18.18
N LEU A 88 -6.38 15.41 17.40
CA LEU A 88 -5.19 14.58 17.54
C LEU A 88 -4.45 14.81 18.86
N GLU A 89 -4.48 16.03 19.43
CA GLU A 89 -3.93 16.25 20.78
C GLU A 89 -4.71 15.48 21.85
N ILE A 90 -6.02 15.31 21.67
CA ILE A 90 -6.84 14.49 22.57
C ILE A 90 -6.56 12.99 22.33
N LEU A 91 -6.56 12.54 21.07
CA LEU A 91 -6.46 11.12 20.75
C LEU A 91 -5.07 10.53 20.97
N GLU A 92 -4.00 11.26 20.65
CA GLU A 92 -2.62 10.77 20.76
C GLU A 92 -1.99 11.09 22.12
N ARG A 93 -2.28 12.27 22.67
CA ARG A 93 -1.61 12.79 23.87
C ARG A 93 -2.52 12.87 25.09
N GLY A 94 -3.83 12.70 24.93
CA GLY A 94 -4.80 12.86 26.01
C GLY A 94 -4.91 14.30 26.52
N ARG A 95 -4.49 15.31 25.73
CA ARG A 95 -4.45 16.71 26.17
C ARG A 95 -5.55 17.53 25.55
N TYR A 96 -6.24 18.30 26.38
CA TYR A 96 -7.22 19.30 25.97
C TYR A 96 -6.56 20.68 25.99
N LEU A 97 -6.21 21.20 24.82
CA LEU A 97 -5.52 22.49 24.72
C LEU A 97 -6.41 23.64 25.23
N GLN A 98 -5.80 24.52 26.03
CA GLN A 98 -6.35 25.80 26.46
C GLN A 98 -5.67 26.95 25.70
N VAL A 99 -6.14 28.17 25.93
CA VAL A 99 -5.60 29.37 25.26
C VAL A 99 -4.16 29.64 25.73
N GLU A 100 -3.85 29.23 26.95
CA GLU A 100 -2.57 29.39 27.63
C GLU A 100 -1.48 28.47 27.08
N ASP A 101 -1.85 27.38 26.37
CA ASP A 101 -0.92 26.42 25.73
C ASP A 101 -0.26 27.00 24.46
N THR A 102 0.17 28.25 24.54
CA THR A 102 0.67 29.08 23.43
C THR A 102 1.84 28.45 22.69
N GLU A 103 2.80 27.87 23.41
CA GLU A 103 3.97 27.20 22.84
C GLU A 103 3.54 26.00 21.99
N ARG A 104 2.70 25.12 22.54
CA ARG A 104 2.22 23.92 21.84
C ARG A 104 1.38 24.28 20.62
N ILE A 105 0.52 25.29 20.74
CA ILE A 105 -0.27 25.82 19.61
C ILE A 105 0.65 26.36 18.51
N ALA A 106 1.72 27.06 18.88
CA ALA A 106 2.71 27.57 17.93
C ALA A 106 3.44 26.44 17.19
N GLU A 107 3.82 25.37 17.90
CA GLU A 107 4.43 24.17 17.31
C GLU A 107 3.52 23.53 16.26
N ILE A 108 2.24 23.31 16.60
CA ILE A 108 1.25 22.70 15.70
C ILE A 108 1.11 23.56 14.42
N LYS A 109 0.95 24.88 14.58
CA LYS A 109 0.87 25.81 13.46
C LYS A 109 2.15 25.81 12.62
N ALA A 110 3.33 25.70 13.24
CA ALA A 110 4.61 25.61 12.53
C ALA A 110 4.72 24.32 11.71
N LEU A 111 4.30 23.17 12.26
CA LEU A 111 4.27 21.90 11.55
C LEU A 111 3.35 21.95 10.33
N ARG A 112 2.16 22.54 10.46
CA ARG A 112 1.25 22.76 9.34
C ARG A 112 1.90 23.57 8.22
N ARG A 113 2.58 24.67 8.57
CA ARG A 113 3.31 25.49 7.58
C ARG A 113 4.43 24.70 6.88
N ARG A 114 5.17 23.86 7.62
CA ARG A 114 6.21 22.99 7.03
C ARG A 114 5.62 21.99 6.05
N ARG A 115 4.52 21.32 6.40
CA ARG A 115 3.84 20.36 5.51
C ARG A 115 3.37 21.03 4.21
N ARG A 116 2.81 22.24 4.29
CA ARG A 116 2.40 23.02 3.10
C ARG A 116 3.56 23.45 2.19
N ARG A 117 4.77 23.59 2.73
CA ARG A 117 5.96 24.01 1.98
C ARG A 117 6.72 22.84 1.34
N ARG A 118 6.43 21.60 1.73
CA ARG A 118 7.09 20.43 1.16
C ARG A 118 6.50 20.18 -0.24
N PRO A 119 7.31 20.24 -1.32
CA PRO A 119 6.84 19.87 -2.65
C PRO A 119 6.41 18.39 -2.65
N ALA A 120 5.37 18.09 -3.43
CA ALA A 120 4.79 16.75 -3.59
C ALA A 120 5.80 15.77 -4.18
#